data_AF-A0A2E6N5C2-F1
#
_entry.id   AF-A0A2E6N5C2-F1
#
_cell.length_a   1.000
_cell.length_b   1.000
_cell.length_c   1.000
_cell.angle_alpha   90.00
_cell.angle_beta   90.00
_cell.angle_gamma   90.00
#
_symmetry.space_group_name_H-M   'P 1'
#
loop_
_entity.id
_entity.type
_entity.pdbx_description
1 polymer ?
#
loop_
_entity_poly.entity_id
_entity_poly.type
_entity_poly.pdbx_seq_one_letter_code
_entity_poly.pdbx_strand_id
1 'polypeptide(L)'
;MKKFKYKLEAVLKHRKRELDSVKKIHSDMLREKSLIEDELKSIKKFKNEVSNTNEFKSIRDLQLHESRLTGYRRKERELIEKALHIDKKLDQNSVLLKKAHIEKKSFETDKERKQNRYTQDVNKKIEIGISDLVIQNFARQS
;
A
#
# COMPACT_ATOMS: atom_id res chain seq x y z
N MET A 1 18.30 28.20 5.65
CA MET A 1 17.18 27.38 6.21
C MET A 1 16.03 27.10 5.23
N LYS A 2 15.41 28.13 4.62
CA LYS A 2 14.20 27.94 3.77
C LYS A 2 14.36 26.83 2.73
N LYS A 3 15.41 26.87 1.89
CA LYS A 3 15.67 25.87 0.83
C LYS A 3 15.84 24.43 1.35
N PHE A 4 16.46 24.23 2.52
CA PHE A 4 16.64 22.90 3.12
C PHE A 4 15.33 22.32 3.66
N LYS A 5 14.54 23.15 4.36
CA LYS A 5 13.21 22.77 4.86
C LYS A 5 12.27 22.40 3.70
N TYR A 6 12.23 23.20 2.64
CA TYR A 6 11.41 22.91 1.45
C TYR A 6 11.81 21.62 0.74
N LYS A 7 13.12 21.33 0.60
CA LYS A 7 13.58 20.06 0.00
C LYS A 7 13.14 18.85 0.82
N LEU A 8 13.27 18.89 2.15
CA LEU A 8 12.86 17.78 3.02
C LEU A 8 11.33 17.58 3.04
N GLU A 9 10.56 18.67 3.01
CA GLU A 9 9.10 18.62 2.93
C GLU A 9 8.61 18.06 1.59
N ALA A 10 9.27 18.42 0.49
CA ALA A 10 8.97 17.86 -0.83
C ALA A 10 9.18 16.34 -0.88
N VAL A 11 10.30 15.85 -0.34
CA VAL A 11 10.60 14.40 -0.27
C VAL A 11 9.58 13.66 0.60
N LEU A 12 9.20 14.22 1.77
CA LEU A 12 8.16 13.62 2.61
C LEU A 12 6.80 13.57 1.90
N LYS A 13 6.44 14.64 1.18
CA LYS A 13 5.19 14.71 0.43
C LYS A 13 5.17 13.65 -0.68
N HIS A 14 6.29 13.46 -1.36
CA HIS A 14 6.45 12.40 -2.37
C HIS A 14 6.24 11.01 -1.77
N ARG A 15 6.97 10.68 -0.69
CA ARG A 15 6.86 9.38 -0.02
C ARG A 15 5.47 9.09 0.54
N LYS A 16 4.75 10.12 1.02
CA LYS A 16 3.34 9.99 1.43
C LYS A 16 2.44 9.61 0.25
N ARG A 17 2.58 10.30 -0.88
CA ARG A 17 1.79 9.99 -2.10
C ARG A 17 2.06 8.58 -2.62
N GLU A 18 3.32 8.14 -2.62
CA GLU A 18 3.70 6.77 -2.99
C GLU A 18 3.03 5.75 -2.06
N LEU A 19 3.09 5.98 -0.74
CA LEU A 19 2.42 5.10 0.24
C LEU A 19 0.90 5.04 0.02
N ASP A 20 0.25 6.19 -0.21
CA ASP A 20 -1.19 6.26 -0.44
C ASP A 20 -1.59 5.57 -1.75
N SER A 21 -0.77 5.69 -2.78
CA SER A 21 -0.95 4.98 -4.05
C SER A 21 -0.87 3.46 -3.87
N VAL A 22 0.17 2.96 -3.19
CA VAL A 22 0.34 1.53 -2.93
C VAL A 22 -0.80 0.99 -2.06
N LYS A 23 -1.26 1.75 -1.04
CA LYS A 23 -2.42 1.39 -0.23
C LYS A 23 -3.70 1.27 -1.06
N LYS A 24 -3.94 2.22 -1.96
CA LYS A 24 -5.10 2.20 -2.85
C LYS A 24 -5.09 0.96 -3.73
N ILE A 25 -3.96 0.68 -4.37
CA ILE A 25 -3.79 -0.52 -5.22
C ILE A 25 -4.04 -1.79 -4.42
N HIS A 26 -3.49 -1.89 -3.20
CA HIS A 26 -3.70 -3.05 -2.33
C HIS A 26 -5.18 -3.22 -1.96
N SER A 27 -5.88 -2.13 -1.61
CA SER A 27 -7.32 -2.15 -1.32
C SER A 27 -8.16 -2.55 -2.54
N ASP A 28 -7.84 -2.04 -3.73
CA ASP A 28 -8.55 -2.37 -4.96
C ASP A 28 -8.40 -3.87 -5.30
N MET A 29 -7.21 -4.44 -5.09
CA MET A 29 -6.95 -5.87 -5.26
C MET A 29 -7.70 -6.75 -4.25
N LEU A 30 -7.79 -6.33 -2.98
CA LEU A 30 -8.60 -7.04 -1.98
C LEU A 30 -10.09 -7.04 -2.35
N ARG A 31 -10.60 -5.92 -2.87
CA ARG A 31 -11.97 -5.85 -3.39
C ARG A 31 -12.16 -6.78 -4.58
N GLU A 32 -11.22 -6.79 -5.53
CA GLU A 32 -11.29 -7.68 -6.69
C GLU A 32 -11.28 -9.16 -6.28
N LYS A 33 -10.45 -9.53 -5.30
CA LYS A 33 -10.45 -10.88 -4.72
C LYS A 33 -11.82 -11.26 -4.14
N SER A 34 -12.41 -10.38 -3.33
CA SER A 34 -13.75 -10.60 -2.76
C SER A 34 -14.81 -10.84 -3.83
N LEU A 35 -14.79 -10.07 -4.92
CA LEU A 35 -15.74 -10.24 -6.02
C LEU A 35 -15.58 -11.60 -6.72
N ILE A 36 -14.34 -12.07 -6.91
CA ILE A 36 -14.07 -13.38 -7.48
C ILE A 36 -14.55 -14.49 -6.55
N GLU A 37 -14.33 -14.36 -5.24
CA GLU A 37 -14.81 -15.33 -4.25
C GLU A 37 -16.34 -15.43 -4.26
N ASP A 38 -17.04 -14.31 -4.38
CA ASP A 38 -18.50 -14.30 -4.46
C ASP A 38 -19.01 -14.90 -5.78
N GLU A 39 -18.34 -14.64 -6.90
CA GLU A 39 -18.67 -15.26 -8.17
C GLU A 39 -18.44 -16.77 -8.17
N LEU A 40 -17.36 -17.25 -7.53
CA LEU A 40 -17.10 -18.67 -7.32
C LEU A 40 -18.18 -19.33 -6.44
N LYS A 41 -18.66 -18.65 -5.39
CA LYS A 41 -19.80 -19.13 -4.58
C LYS A 41 -21.07 -19.24 -5.43
N SER A 42 -21.35 -18.25 -6.28
CA SER A 42 -22.49 -18.29 -7.20
C SER A 42 -22.38 -19.46 -8.17
N ILE A 43 -21.23 -19.67 -8.80
CA ILE A 43 -20.99 -20.81 -9.71
C ILE A 43 -21.18 -22.14 -8.98
N LYS A 44 -20.68 -22.27 -7.75
CA LYS A 44 -20.90 -23.47 -6.92
C LYS A 44 -22.38 -23.72 -6.65
N LYS A 45 -23.14 -22.67 -6.33
CA LYS A 45 -24.59 -22.77 -6.14
C LYS A 45 -25.30 -23.22 -7.42
N PHE A 46 -25.00 -22.60 -8.56
CA PHE A 46 -25.57 -22.99 -9.86
C PHE A 46 -25.22 -24.42 -10.25
N LYS A 47 -23.98 -24.87 -10.03
CA LYS A 47 -23.59 -26.27 -10.28
C LYS A 47 -24.39 -27.26 -9.42
N ASN A 48 -24.66 -26.92 -8.16
CA ASN A 48 -25.48 -27.76 -7.28
C ASN A 48 -26.94 -27.80 -7.73
N GLU A 49 -27.52 -26.66 -8.10
CA GLU A 49 -28.90 -26.57 -8.62
C GLU A 49 -29.06 -27.36 -9.93
N VAL A 50 -28.08 -27.22 -10.84
CA VAL A 50 -28.05 -27.91 -12.13
C VAL A 50 -27.80 -29.42 -11.97
N SER A 51 -27.29 -29.90 -10.83
CA SER A 51 -27.05 -31.33 -10.60
C SER A 51 -28.33 -32.16 -10.39
N ASN A 52 -29.50 -31.53 -10.33
CA ASN A 52 -30.78 -32.23 -10.21
C ASN A 52 -31.17 -32.86 -11.55
N THR A 53 -30.97 -34.18 -11.67
CA THR A 53 -31.13 -34.90 -12.95
C THR A 53 -32.53 -35.47 -13.19
N ASN A 54 -33.45 -35.30 -12.22
CA ASN A 54 -34.79 -35.89 -12.24
C ASN A 54 -35.73 -35.31 -13.33
N GLU A 55 -35.33 -34.27 -14.05
CA GLU A 55 -36.17 -33.59 -15.04
C GLU A 55 -35.78 -33.85 -16.50
N PHE A 56 -34.73 -34.64 -16.77
CA PHE A 56 -34.29 -34.88 -18.15
C PHE A 56 -35.22 -35.87 -18.87
N LYS A 57 -35.86 -35.40 -19.94
CA LYS A 57 -36.81 -36.19 -20.74
C LYS A 57 -36.22 -36.69 -22.05
N SER A 58 -35.05 -36.18 -22.45
CA SER A 58 -34.39 -36.53 -23.72
C SER A 58 -32.87 -36.50 -23.64
N ILE A 59 -32.22 -37.17 -24.61
CA ILE A 59 -30.77 -37.10 -24.83
C ILE A 59 -30.31 -35.65 -25.08
N ARG A 60 -31.15 -34.84 -25.74
CA ARG A 60 -30.85 -33.43 -25.99
C ARG A 60 -30.78 -32.62 -24.69
N ASP A 61 -31.62 -32.94 -23.71
CA ASP A 61 -31.59 -32.28 -22.40
C ASP A 61 -30.29 -32.61 -21.64
N LEU A 62 -29.83 -33.86 -21.72
CA LEU A 62 -28.55 -34.29 -21.17
C LEU A 62 -27.37 -33.58 -21.83
N GLN A 63 -27.36 -33.46 -23.16
CA GLN A 63 -26.31 -32.75 -23.88
C GLN A 63 -26.26 -31.26 -23.54
N LEU A 64 -27.43 -30.61 -23.42
CA LEU A 64 -27.52 -29.20 -23.03
C LEU A 64 -27.05 -28.99 -21.58
N HIS A 65 -27.39 -29.90 -20.69
CA HIS A 65 -26.93 -29.90 -19.31
C HIS A 65 -25.41 -30.04 -19.21
N GLU A 66 -24.83 -31.00 -19.92
CA GLU A 66 -23.39 -31.22 -19.94
C GLU A 66 -22.64 -30.01 -20.52
N SER A 67 -23.18 -29.39 -21.57
CA SER A 67 -22.67 -28.13 -22.13
C SER A 67 -22.69 -26.98 -21.11
N ARG A 68 -23.75 -26.86 -20.30
CA ARG A 68 -23.81 -25.83 -19.23
C ARG A 68 -22.80 -26.10 -18.12
N LEU A 69 -22.69 -27.35 -17.67
CA LEU A 69 -21.71 -27.74 -16.64
C LEU A 69 -20.27 -27.53 -17.09
N THR A 70 -19.94 -27.86 -18.33
CA THR A 70 -18.62 -27.61 -18.90
C THR A 70 -18.32 -26.12 -18.98
N GLY A 71 -19.30 -25.29 -19.37
CA GLY A 71 -19.20 -23.83 -19.32
C GLY A 71 -18.90 -23.29 -17.91
N TYR A 72 -19.64 -23.76 -16.90
CA TYR A 72 -19.39 -23.36 -15.50
C TYR A 72 -18.02 -23.81 -14.99
N ARG A 73 -17.58 -25.03 -15.31
CA ARG A 73 -16.24 -25.55 -14.95
C ARG A 73 -15.13 -24.72 -15.59
N ARG A 74 -15.31 -24.29 -16.85
CA ARG A 74 -14.36 -23.41 -17.53
C ARG A 74 -14.24 -22.07 -16.80
N LYS A 75 -15.38 -21.42 -16.54
CA LYS A 75 -15.43 -20.14 -15.84
C LYS A 75 -14.83 -20.23 -14.41
N GLU A 76 -15.12 -21.32 -13.70
CA GLU A 76 -14.54 -21.61 -12.38
C GLU A 76 -13.01 -21.68 -12.43
N ARG A 77 -12.43 -22.37 -13.43
CA ARG A 77 -10.97 -22.43 -13.62
C ARG A 77 -10.37 -21.05 -13.91
N GLU A 78 -10.98 -20.29 -14.83
CA GLU A 78 -10.53 -18.93 -15.17
C GLU A 78 -10.53 -18.00 -13.94
N LEU A 79 -11.57 -18.10 -13.09
CA LEU A 79 -11.66 -17.34 -11.85
C LEU A 79 -10.64 -17.77 -10.79
N ILE A 80 -10.38 -19.08 -10.65
CA ILE A 80 -9.34 -19.60 -9.75
C ILE A 80 -7.96 -19.11 -10.18
N GLU A 81 -7.63 -19.18 -11.47
CA GLU A 81 -6.36 -18.65 -11.99
C GLU A 81 -6.23 -17.14 -11.75
N LYS A 82 -7.32 -16.39 -11.95
CA LYS A 82 -7.37 -14.97 -11.66
C LYS A 82 -7.14 -14.67 -10.17
N ALA A 83 -7.76 -15.44 -9.28
CA ALA A 83 -7.56 -15.32 -7.83
C ALA A 83 -6.11 -15.58 -7.43
N LEU A 84 -5.49 -16.65 -7.95
CA LEU A 84 -4.08 -16.97 -7.71
C LEU A 84 -3.13 -15.86 -8.18
N HIS A 85 -3.45 -15.22 -9.31
CA HIS A 85 -2.67 -14.08 -9.80
C HIS A 85 -2.81 -12.85 -8.89
N ILE A 86 -4.02 -12.58 -8.40
CA ILE A 86 -4.27 -11.48 -7.45
C ILE A 86 -3.54 -11.74 -6.13
N ASP A 87 -3.56 -12.97 -5.62
CA ASP A 87 -2.84 -13.33 -4.40
C ASP A 87 -1.34 -13.08 -4.52
N LYS A 88 -0.72 -13.52 -5.62
CA LYS A 88 0.70 -13.22 -5.90
C LYS A 88 0.99 -11.71 -5.92
N LYS A 89 0.09 -10.91 -6.51
CA LYS A 89 0.24 -9.45 -6.54
C LYS A 89 0.01 -8.82 -5.18
N LEU A 90 -0.90 -9.34 -4.37
CA LEU A 90 -1.13 -8.88 -3.00
C LEU A 90 0.11 -9.10 -2.12
N ASP A 91 0.76 -10.26 -2.26
CA ASP A 91 2.01 -10.56 -1.54
C ASP A 91 3.13 -9.59 -1.95
N GLN A 92 3.31 -9.37 -3.25
CA GLN A 92 4.28 -8.39 -3.77
C GLN A 92 3.99 -6.97 -3.26
N ASN A 93 2.73 -6.54 -3.33
CA ASN A 93 2.32 -5.22 -2.83
C ASN A 93 2.49 -5.09 -1.31
N SER A 94 2.25 -6.15 -0.54
CA SER A 94 2.47 -6.17 0.90
C SER A 94 3.95 -5.91 1.25
N VAL A 95 4.88 -6.54 0.52
CA VAL A 95 6.31 -6.28 0.66
C VAL A 95 6.67 -4.84 0.31
N LEU A 96 6.15 -4.32 -0.81
CA LEU A 96 6.37 -2.92 -1.21
C LEU A 96 5.83 -1.92 -0.18
N LEU A 97 4.65 -2.19 0.39
CA LEU A 97 4.01 -1.34 1.38
C LEU A 97 4.82 -1.31 2.70
N LYS A 98 5.34 -2.47 3.13
CA LYS A 98 6.26 -2.56 4.28
C LYS A 98 7.54 -1.76 4.03
N LYS A 99 8.15 -1.91 2.85
CA LYS A 99 9.37 -1.18 2.47
C LYS A 99 9.13 0.33 2.45
N ALA A 100 8.07 0.79 1.81
CA ALA A 100 7.69 2.20 1.77
C ALA A 100 7.43 2.78 3.17
N HIS A 101 6.83 2.00 4.07
CA HIS A 101 6.60 2.41 5.46
C HIS A 101 7.91 2.59 6.24
N ILE A 102 8.84 1.63 6.11
CA ILE A 102 10.17 1.70 6.73
C ILE A 102 10.94 2.91 6.22
N GLU A 103 10.96 3.14 4.90
CA GLU A 103 11.65 4.26 4.29
C GLU A 103 11.06 5.60 4.73
N LYS A 104 9.74 5.73 4.79
CA LYS A 104 9.07 6.93 5.31
C LYS A 104 9.51 7.20 6.76
N LYS A 105 9.42 6.19 7.64
CA LYS A 105 9.78 6.32 9.05
C LYS A 105 11.26 6.69 9.24
N SER A 106 12.16 6.02 8.51
CA SER A 106 13.60 6.33 8.53
C SER A 106 13.87 7.79 8.17
N PHE A 107 13.20 8.31 7.13
CA PHE A 107 13.37 9.71 6.73
C PHE A 107 12.79 10.70 7.73
N GLU A 108 11.66 10.38 8.36
CA GLU A 108 11.08 11.21 9.43
C GLU A 108 12.05 11.31 10.60
N THR A 109 12.65 10.19 11.04
CA THR A 109 13.67 10.17 12.09
C THR A 109 14.93 10.94 11.69
N ASP A 110 15.42 10.80 10.46
CA ASP A 110 16.60 11.54 10.00
C ASP A 110 16.33 13.04 9.88
N LYS A 111 15.12 13.44 9.48
CA LYS A 111 14.70 14.83 9.47
C LYS A 111 14.73 15.42 10.89
N GLU A 112 14.16 14.71 11.86
CA GLU A 112 14.14 15.11 13.27
C GLU A 112 15.57 15.27 13.83
N ARG A 113 16.44 14.28 13.59
CA ARG A 113 17.85 14.35 13.98
C ARG A 113 18.57 15.56 13.39
N LYS A 114 18.38 15.85 12.10
CA LYS A 114 18.99 17.00 11.44
C LYS A 114 18.45 18.33 11.97
N GLN A 115 17.17 18.40 12.31
CA GLN A 115 16.58 19.57 12.95
C GLN A 115 17.15 19.79 14.36
N ASN A 116 17.27 18.74 15.17
CA ASN A 116 17.83 18.84 16.52
C ASN A 116 19.28 19.30 16.51
N ARG A 117 20.12 18.73 15.63
CA ARG A 117 21.52 19.18 15.46
C ARG A 117 21.60 20.64 15.04
N TYR A 118 20.77 21.06 14.09
CA TYR A 118 20.73 22.45 13.67
C TYR A 118 20.36 23.40 14.81
N THR A 119 19.34 23.06 15.61
CA THR A 119 18.94 23.87 16.77
C THR A 119 20.06 23.96 17.79
N GLN A 120 20.75 22.85 18.08
CA GLN A 120 21.90 22.83 18.98
C GLN A 120 23.05 23.71 18.46
N ASP A 121 23.38 23.63 17.17
CA ASP A 121 24.44 24.44 16.56
C ASP A 121 24.11 25.93 16.58
N VAL A 122 22.85 26.31 16.36
CA VAL A 122 22.39 27.70 16.46
C VAL A 122 22.49 28.19 17.90
N ASN A 123 22.01 27.41 18.88
CA ASN A 123 22.08 27.79 20.29
C ASN A 123 23.53 27.99 20.75
N LYS A 124 24.44 27.07 20.39
CA LYS A 124 25.87 27.23 20.69
C LYS A 124 26.47 28.51 20.10
N LYS A 125 26.11 28.84 18.85
CA LYS A 125 26.59 30.10 18.22
C LYS A 125 26.04 31.34 18.93
N ILE A 126 24.79 31.29 19.39
CA ILE A 126 24.19 32.38 20.17
C ILE A 126 24.92 32.51 21.52
N GLU A 127 25.14 31.40 22.24
CA GLU A 127 25.88 31.39 23.50
C GLU A 127 27.29 31.97 23.36
N ILE A 128 28.05 31.50 22.37
CA ILE A 128 29.39 32.04 22.06
C ILE A 128 29.31 33.53 21.74
N GLY A 129 28.38 33.96 20.88
CA GLY A 129 28.22 35.36 20.53
C GLY A 129 27.86 36.26 21.71
N ILE A 130 27.04 35.77 22.66
CA ILE A 130 26.73 36.48 23.90
C ILE A 130 27.97 36.57 24.78
N SER A 131 28.73 35.48 24.94
CA SER A 131 29.98 35.48 25.71
C SER A 131 31.00 36.47 25.14
N ASP A 132 31.18 36.50 23.82
CA ASP A 132 32.09 37.41 23.14
C ASP A 132 31.67 38.88 23.34
N LEU A 133 30.37 39.18 23.25
CA LEU A 133 29.82 40.52 23.51
C LEU A 133 30.07 40.96 24.96
N VAL A 134 29.89 40.06 25.93
CA VAL A 134 30.16 40.33 27.35
C VAL A 134 31.64 40.66 27.57
N ILE A 135 32.55 39.85 26.99
CA ILE A 135 34.00 40.09 27.08
C ILE A 135 34.39 41.43 26.46
N GLN A 136 33.86 41.76 25.27
CA GLN A 136 34.13 43.03 24.61
C GLN A 136 33.64 44.23 25.42
N ASN A 137 32.48 44.14 26.06
CA ASN A 137 31.95 45.21 26.90
C ASN A 137 32.77 45.40 28.17
N PHE A 138 33.23 44.31 28.80
CA PHE A 138 34.11 44.38 29.96
C PHE A 138 35.46 45.03 29.61
N ALA A 139 36.07 44.65 28.48
CA ALA A 139 37.33 45.21 28.00
C ALA A 139 37.26 46.69 27.59
N ARG A 140 36.06 47.24 27.36
CA ARG A 140 35.84 48.67 27.06
C ARG A 140 35.58 49.52 28.30
N GLN A 141 35.29 48.89 29.44
CA GLN A 141 35.03 49.56 30.72
C GLN A 141 36.25 49.56 31.65
N SER A 142 37.36 48.93 31.23
CA SER A 142 38.67 48.92 31.89
C SER A 142 39.62 49.89 31.20
#